data_AF-W7RNT5-F1
#
_entry.id   AF-W7RNT5-F1
#
_cell.length_a   1.000
_cell.length_b   1.000
_cell.length_c   1.000
_cell.angle_alpha   90.00
_cell.angle_beta   90.00
_cell.angle_gamma   90.00
#
_symmetry.space_group_name_H-M   'P 1'
#
loop_
_entity.id
_entity.type
_entity.pdbx_description
1 polymer ?
#
loop_
_entity_poly.entity_id
_entity_poly.type
_entity_poly.pdbx_seq_one_letter_code
_entity_poly.pdbx_strand_id
1 'polypeptide(L)'
;MACFEVFKLSHTYERKIAMKMSFFLKLNMVSLLYGLIFFLSMALQLNYYRLLRLTGWAGDKLDLFLLIVQLVGLIVATIFMYRLSVTWLGHRRWVYATMILWFPYTVMFTMIFAYLFPISHRGDMPVPVQGLILLVMLGGYPLYIAIISLTART
;
A
#
# COMPACT_ATOMS: atom_id res chain seq x y z
N MET A 1 43.38 -27.78 9.25
CA MET A 1 42.02 -27.68 9.81
C MET A 1 41.53 -26.23 9.92
N ALA A 2 42.34 -25.29 10.42
CA ALA A 2 41.97 -23.86 10.55
C ALA A 2 41.57 -23.13 9.24
N CYS A 3 42.23 -23.43 8.11
CA CYS A 3 41.93 -22.78 6.83
C CYS A 3 40.50 -23.09 6.31
N PHE A 4 39.97 -24.28 6.62
CA PHE A 4 38.62 -24.68 6.22
C PHE A 4 37.53 -23.96 7.04
N GLU A 5 37.80 -23.66 8.32
CA GLU A 5 36.87 -22.88 9.15
C GLU A 5 36.80 -21.42 8.72
N VAL A 6 37.94 -20.80 8.37
CA VAL A 6 37.97 -19.42 7.87
C VAL A 6 37.21 -19.30 6.54
N PHE A 7 37.31 -20.29 5.66
CA PHE A 7 36.55 -20.32 4.41
C PHE A 7 35.04 -20.48 4.64
N LYS A 8 34.64 -21.33 5.61
CA LYS A 8 33.23 -21.50 6.01
C LYS A 8 32.66 -20.22 6.64
N LEU A 9 33.45 -19.54 7.47
CA LEU A 9 33.10 -18.24 8.07
C LEU A 9 32.97 -17.15 7.01
N SER A 10 33.93 -17.05 6.10
CA SER A 10 33.91 -16.11 4.97
C SER A 10 32.67 -16.32 4.10
N HIS A 11 32.38 -17.56 3.68
CA HIS A 11 31.23 -17.83 2.83
C HIS A 11 29.88 -17.62 3.56
N THR A 12 29.82 -17.87 4.87
CA THR A 12 28.64 -17.59 5.71
C THR A 12 28.44 -16.08 5.93
N TYR A 13 29.54 -15.33 6.04
CA TYR A 13 29.53 -13.88 6.17
C TYR A 13 29.09 -13.21 4.86
N GLU A 14 29.64 -13.67 3.72
CA GLU A 14 29.23 -13.28 2.37
C GLU A 14 27.74 -13.60 2.13
N ARG A 15 27.25 -14.79 2.54
CA ARG A 15 25.80 -15.12 2.49
C ARG A 15 24.95 -14.23 3.40
N LYS A 16 25.43 -13.86 4.59
CA LYS A 16 24.73 -12.93 5.51
C LYS A 16 24.68 -11.50 4.95
N ILE A 17 25.72 -11.08 4.23
CA ILE A 17 25.75 -9.79 3.53
C ILE A 17 24.80 -9.83 2.32
N ALA A 18 24.78 -10.92 1.56
CA ALA A 18 23.87 -11.11 0.42
C ALA A 18 22.39 -11.20 0.83
N MET A 19 22.07 -11.73 2.02
CA MET A 19 20.70 -11.71 2.57
C MET A 19 20.26 -10.35 3.12
N LYS A 20 21.17 -9.38 3.25
CA LYS A 20 20.84 -8.03 3.70
C LYS A 20 20.34 -7.21 2.51
N MET A 21 19.05 -7.34 2.21
CA MET A 21 18.35 -6.45 1.28
C MET A 21 18.76 -5.00 1.56
N SER A 22 19.21 -4.31 0.52
CA SER A 22 19.65 -2.92 0.65
C SER A 22 18.51 -2.09 1.24
N PHE A 23 18.86 -1.10 2.07
CA PHE A 23 17.86 -0.23 2.67
C PHE A 23 16.98 0.44 1.61
N PHE A 24 17.57 0.78 0.46
CA PHE A 24 16.87 1.32 -0.70
C PHE A 24 15.77 0.36 -1.20
N LEU A 25 16.07 -0.92 -1.34
CA LEU A 25 15.09 -1.90 -1.81
C LEU A 25 13.94 -2.09 -0.79
N LYS A 26 14.26 -2.10 0.51
CA LYS A 26 13.24 -2.15 1.57
C LYS A 26 12.32 -0.93 1.52
N LEU A 27 12.88 0.27 1.36
CA LEU A 27 12.12 1.52 1.27
C LEU A 27 11.16 1.51 0.07
N ASN A 28 11.62 1.07 -1.10
CA ASN A 28 10.79 0.95 -2.29
C ASN A 28 9.69 -0.11 -2.10
N MET A 29 10.00 -1.27 -1.52
CA MET A 29 9.00 -2.30 -1.23
C MET A 29 7.90 -1.81 -0.28
N VAL A 30 8.28 -1.12 0.80
CA VAL A 30 7.29 -0.54 1.74
C VAL A 30 6.45 0.54 1.04
N SER A 31 7.07 1.37 0.20
CA SER A 31 6.35 2.41 -0.57
C SER A 31 5.39 1.81 -1.58
N LEU A 32 5.78 0.72 -2.25
CA LEU A 32 4.93 -0.04 -3.16
C LEU A 32 3.73 -0.62 -2.42
N LEU A 33 3.91 -1.16 -1.22
CA LEU A 33 2.81 -1.66 -0.39
C LEU A 33 1.87 -0.55 0.06
N TYR A 34 2.39 0.62 0.47
CA TYR A 34 1.55 1.80 0.70
C TYR A 34 0.77 2.17 -0.56
N GLY A 35 1.40 2.18 -1.74
CA GLY A 35 0.70 2.45 -2.99
C GLY A 35 -0.40 1.44 -3.29
N LEU A 36 -0.15 0.15 -3.04
CA LEU A 36 -1.12 -0.92 -3.26
C LEU A 36 -2.33 -0.80 -2.33
N ILE A 37 -2.12 -0.53 -1.04
CA ILE A 37 -3.21 -0.38 -0.05
C ILE A 37 -4.12 0.80 -0.41
N PHE A 38 -3.52 1.92 -0.80
CA PHE A 38 -4.28 3.09 -1.26
C PHE A 38 -5.05 2.78 -2.54
N PHE A 39 -4.38 2.17 -3.53
CA PHE A 39 -5.00 1.76 -4.77
C PHE A 39 -6.21 0.85 -4.54
N LEU A 40 -6.12 -0.16 -3.67
CA LEU A 40 -7.24 -1.06 -3.36
C LEU A 40 -8.45 -0.29 -2.80
N SER A 41 -8.20 0.64 -1.88
CA SER A 41 -9.25 1.48 -1.28
C SER A 41 -9.87 2.42 -2.31
N MET A 42 -9.03 3.08 -3.11
CA MET A 42 -9.45 3.98 -4.20
C MET A 42 -10.26 3.23 -5.27
N ALA A 43 -9.80 2.04 -5.67
CA ALA A 43 -10.44 1.22 -6.68
C ALA A 43 -11.83 0.76 -6.23
N LEU A 44 -12.01 0.40 -4.96
CA LEU A 44 -13.34 0.08 -4.41
C LEU A 44 -14.32 1.25 -4.58
N GLN A 45 -13.91 2.47 -4.21
CA GLN A 45 -14.75 3.66 -4.33
C GLN A 45 -15.07 4.01 -5.78
N LEU A 46 -14.07 3.96 -6.67
CA LEU A 46 -14.24 4.29 -8.08
C LEU A 46 -15.07 3.26 -8.86
N ASN A 47 -15.15 2.02 -8.38
CA ASN A 47 -15.91 0.95 -9.01
C ASN A 47 -17.25 0.67 -8.32
N TYR A 48 -17.75 1.59 -7.48
CA TYR A 48 -19.02 1.46 -6.77
C TYR A 48 -20.17 0.97 -7.67
N TYR A 49 -20.43 1.67 -8.79
CA TYR A 49 -21.54 1.34 -9.69
C TYR A 49 -21.34 0.02 -10.45
N ARG A 50 -20.09 -0.34 -10.74
CA ARG A 50 -19.75 -1.65 -11.31
C ARG A 50 -20.08 -2.77 -10.35
N LEU A 51 -19.71 -2.60 -9.07
CA LEU A 51 -20.04 -3.56 -8.02
C LEU A 51 -21.55 -3.66 -7.82
N LEU A 52 -22.26 -2.54 -7.79
CA LEU A 52 -23.71 -2.50 -7.69
C LEU A 52 -24.38 -3.30 -8.82
N ARG A 53 -23.95 -3.10 -10.08
CA ARG A 53 -24.49 -3.83 -11.23
C ARG A 53 -24.14 -5.32 -11.21
N LEU A 54 -22.90 -5.67 -10.91
CA LEU A 54 -22.42 -7.06 -10.96
C LEU A 54 -22.98 -7.92 -9.82
N THR A 55 -23.19 -7.33 -8.65
CA THR A 55 -23.73 -8.03 -7.48
C THR A 55 -25.25 -8.05 -7.45
N GLY A 56 -25.90 -7.08 -8.12
CA GLY A 56 -27.34 -6.88 -8.02
C GLY A 56 -27.80 -6.46 -6.62
N TRP A 57 -26.87 -6.02 -5.77
CA TRP A 57 -27.19 -5.59 -4.41
C TRP A 57 -27.93 -4.27 -4.41
N ALA A 58 -28.73 -4.05 -3.37
CA ALA A 58 -29.27 -2.74 -3.08
C ALA A 58 -28.14 -1.81 -2.59
N GLY A 59 -28.26 -0.50 -2.89
CA GLY A 59 -27.22 0.48 -2.61
C GLY A 59 -26.87 0.58 -1.13
N ASP A 60 -27.87 0.53 -0.26
CA ASP A 60 -27.73 0.51 1.20
C ASP A 60 -26.86 -0.66 1.70
N LYS A 61 -27.05 -1.85 1.14
CA LYS A 61 -26.23 -3.04 1.48
C LYS A 61 -24.80 -2.89 0.99
N LEU A 62 -24.60 -2.35 -0.22
CA LEU A 62 -23.27 -2.12 -0.76
C LEU A 62 -22.53 -1.04 0.03
N ASP A 63 -23.20 0.03 0.45
CA ASP A 63 -22.64 1.08 1.29
C ASP A 63 -22.13 0.53 2.62
N LEU A 64 -22.96 -0.28 3.30
CA LEU A 64 -22.56 -0.93 4.56
C LEU A 64 -21.38 -1.88 4.36
N PHE A 65 -21.40 -2.66 3.28
CA PHE A 65 -20.31 -3.57 2.95
C PHE A 65 -18.99 -2.83 2.70
N LEU A 66 -19.01 -1.78 1.88
CA LEU A 66 -17.83 -0.97 1.59
C LEU A 66 -17.30 -0.30 2.85
N LEU A 67 -18.18 0.21 3.72
CA LEU A 67 -17.78 0.77 5.00
C LEU A 67 -17.04 -0.26 5.86
N ILE A 68 -17.58 -1.47 6.00
CA ILE A 68 -16.96 -2.55 6.78
C ILE A 68 -15.60 -2.94 6.18
N VAL A 69 -15.53 -3.16 4.87
CA VAL A 69 -14.29 -3.53 4.18
C VAL A 69 -13.24 -2.43 4.34
N GLN A 70 -13.64 -1.17 4.25
CA GLN A 70 -12.72 -0.04 4.36
C GLN A 70 -12.19 0.14 5.80
N LEU A 71 -13.04 -0.05 6.81
CA LEU A 71 -12.65 0.03 8.22
C LEU A 71 -11.74 -1.13 8.62
N VAL A 72 -12.13 -2.37 8.29
CA VAL A 72 -11.32 -3.57 8.56
C VAL A 72 -10.00 -3.48 7.81
N GLY A 73 -10.06 -3.11 6.52
CA GLY A 73 -8.88 -2.89 5.68
C GLY A 73 -7.94 -1.86 6.27
N LEU A 74 -8.45 -0.73 6.75
CA LEU A 74 -7.63 0.31 7.41
C LEU A 74 -6.94 -0.20 8.67
N ILE A 75 -7.65 -0.94 9.53
CA ILE A 75 -7.07 -1.50 10.77
C ILE A 75 -5.97 -2.51 10.43
N VAL A 76 -6.26 -3.46 9.56
CA VAL A 76 -5.31 -4.51 9.14
C VAL A 76 -4.10 -3.88 8.46
N ALA A 77 -4.30 -2.94 7.53
CA ALA A 77 -3.24 -2.21 6.86
C ALA A 77 -2.36 -1.46 7.85
N THR A 78 -2.96 -0.79 8.85
CA THR A 78 -2.21 -0.02 9.85
C THR A 78 -1.33 -0.92 10.70
N ILE A 79 -1.88 -2.02 11.22
CA ILE A 79 -1.10 -2.98 12.02
C ILE A 79 0.04 -3.59 11.19
N PHE A 80 -0.27 -3.97 9.95
CA PHE A 80 0.70 -4.56 9.03
C PHE A 80 1.83 -3.58 8.68
N MET A 81 1.49 -2.35 8.26
CA MET A 81 2.45 -1.33 7.88
C MET A 81 3.26 -0.80 9.06
N TYR A 82 2.68 -0.72 10.25
CA TYR A 82 3.42 -0.40 11.48
C TYR A 82 4.51 -1.45 11.77
N ARG A 83 4.13 -2.74 11.82
CA ARG A 83 5.09 -3.82 12.06
C ARG A 83 6.19 -3.86 11.00
N LEU A 84 5.81 -3.66 9.74
CA LEU A 84 6.74 -3.63 8.62
C LEU A 84 7.70 -2.44 8.72
N SER A 85 7.20 -1.25 9.05
CA SER A 85 8.01 -0.03 9.20
C SER A 85 9.04 -0.16 10.32
N VAL A 86 8.62 -0.65 11.50
CA VAL A 86 9.51 -0.90 12.65
C VAL A 86 10.60 -1.93 12.28
N THR A 87 10.22 -3.03 11.63
CA THR A 87 11.13 -4.15 11.36
C THR A 87 12.10 -3.85 10.20
N TRP A 88 11.63 -3.18 9.14
CA TRP A 88 12.40 -3.05 7.89
C TRP A 88 13.10 -1.70 7.74
N LEU A 89 12.46 -0.62 8.17
CA LEU A 89 12.97 0.74 7.97
C LEU A 89 13.67 1.28 9.22
N GLY A 90 13.27 0.80 10.41
CA GLY A 90 13.86 1.18 11.69
C GLY A 90 13.77 2.69 11.96
N HIS A 91 14.61 3.21 12.85
CA HIS A 91 14.51 4.61 13.34
C HIS A 91 15.13 5.67 12.41
N ARG A 92 15.25 5.37 11.11
CA ARG A 92 15.97 6.21 10.13
C ARG A 92 15.08 7.33 9.61
N ARG A 93 15.64 8.53 9.42
CA ARG A 93 14.91 9.69 8.86
C ARG A 93 14.37 9.45 7.45
N TRP A 94 14.97 8.52 6.70
CA TRP A 94 14.55 8.16 5.35
C TRP A 94 13.18 7.46 5.27
N VAL A 95 12.58 7.05 6.40
CA VAL A 95 11.22 6.49 6.42
C VAL A 95 10.21 7.47 5.82
N TYR A 96 10.37 8.78 6.04
CA TYR A 96 9.46 9.81 5.52
C TYR A 96 9.45 9.90 4.00
N ALA A 97 10.46 9.36 3.30
CA ALA A 97 10.42 9.28 1.83
C ALA A 97 9.24 8.42 1.33
N THR A 98 8.76 7.48 2.15
CA THR A 98 7.56 6.69 1.84
C THR A 98 6.31 7.55 1.65
N MET A 99 6.25 8.76 2.24
CA MET A 99 5.13 9.71 2.10
C MET A 99 4.99 10.29 0.69
N ILE A 100 6.03 10.18 -0.15
CA ILE A 100 6.02 10.66 -1.53
C ILE A 100 6.09 9.46 -2.48
N LEU A 101 6.92 8.46 -2.15
CA LEU A 101 7.18 7.31 -3.02
C LEU A 101 5.94 6.42 -3.24
N TRP A 102 4.94 6.43 -2.36
CA TRP A 102 3.70 5.65 -2.56
C TRP A 102 2.89 6.09 -3.79
N PHE A 103 2.96 7.39 -4.15
CA PHE A 103 2.11 7.97 -5.18
C PHE A 103 2.43 7.44 -6.58
N PRO A 104 3.69 7.42 -7.05
CA PRO A 104 4.05 6.79 -8.32
C PRO A 104 3.57 5.33 -8.44
N TYR A 105 3.69 4.54 -7.37
CA TYR A 105 3.20 3.15 -7.38
C TYR A 105 1.69 3.07 -7.51
N THR A 106 0.95 3.94 -6.82
CA THR A 106 -0.51 4.03 -6.96
C THR A 106 -0.92 4.35 -8.39
N VAL A 107 -0.24 5.29 -9.04
CA VAL A 107 -0.48 5.65 -10.44
C VAL A 107 -0.22 4.44 -11.34
N MET A 108 0.89 3.72 -11.15
CA MET A 108 1.17 2.49 -11.90
C MET A 108 0.07 1.44 -11.75
N PHE A 109 -0.37 1.14 -10.52
CA PHE A 109 -1.46 0.18 -10.29
C PHE A 109 -2.76 0.63 -10.94
N THR A 110 -3.07 1.93 -10.88
CA THR A 110 -4.25 2.50 -11.52
C THR A 110 -4.21 2.35 -13.04
N MET A 111 -3.07 2.61 -13.67
CA MET A 111 -2.90 2.44 -15.11
C MET A 111 -3.04 0.96 -15.53
N ILE A 112 -2.39 0.05 -14.79
CA ILE A 112 -2.50 -1.40 -15.03
C ILE A 112 -3.96 -1.85 -14.91
N PHE A 113 -4.65 -1.40 -13.87
CA PHE A 113 -6.06 -1.75 -13.66
C PHE A 113 -6.98 -1.18 -14.74
N ALA A 114 -6.78 0.08 -15.14
CA ALA A 114 -7.55 0.70 -16.21
C ALA A 114 -7.34 0.00 -17.56
N TYR A 115 -6.13 -0.50 -17.83
CA TYR A 115 -5.82 -1.29 -19.02
C TYR A 115 -6.48 -2.68 -18.98
N LEU A 116 -6.42 -3.37 -17.84
CA LEU A 116 -6.99 -4.72 -17.69
C LEU A 116 -8.53 -4.71 -17.62
N PHE A 117 -9.13 -3.66 -17.04
CA PHE A 117 -10.57 -3.57 -16.78
C PHE A 117 -11.19 -2.25 -17.29
N PRO A 118 -11.18 -2.01 -18.60
CA PRO A 118 -11.66 -0.77 -19.20
C PRO A 118 -13.15 -0.52 -18.94
N ILE A 119 -13.55 0.75 -18.80
CA ILE A 119 -14.95 1.16 -18.57
C ILE A 119 -15.73 1.08 -19.87
N SER A 120 -16.49 0.00 -20.05
CA SER A 120 -17.34 -0.22 -21.24
C SER A 120 -18.73 0.41 -21.12
N HIS A 121 -19.28 0.52 -19.91
CA HIS A 121 -20.64 1.04 -19.69
C HIS A 121 -20.59 2.44 -19.10
N ARG A 122 -21.28 3.40 -19.72
CA ARG A 122 -21.32 4.80 -19.22
C ARG A 122 -21.93 4.93 -17.83
N GLY A 123 -22.86 4.05 -17.46
CA GLY A 123 -23.45 4.01 -16.11
C GLY A 123 -22.48 3.61 -14.99
N ASP A 124 -21.26 3.18 -15.33
CA ASP A 124 -20.21 2.86 -14.36
C ASP A 124 -19.35 4.06 -13.97
N MET A 125 -19.56 5.21 -14.62
CA MET A 125 -18.74 6.39 -14.37
C MET A 125 -18.97 6.89 -12.93
N PRO A 126 -17.89 7.16 -12.18
CA PRO A 126 -18.00 7.67 -10.82
C PRO A 126 -18.65 9.06 -10.83
N VAL A 127 -19.58 9.27 -9.91
CA VAL A 127 -20.21 10.58 -9.70
C VAL A 127 -19.24 11.57 -9.03
N PRO A 128 -19.47 12.89 -9.14
CA PRO A 128 -18.60 13.91 -8.56
C PRO A 128 -18.29 13.72 -7.06
N VAL A 129 -19.24 13.19 -6.29
CA VAL A 129 -19.05 12.88 -4.86
C VAL A 129 -17.91 11.89 -4.63
N GLN A 130 -17.75 10.88 -5.49
CA GLN A 130 -16.62 9.94 -5.38
C GLN A 130 -15.29 10.66 -5.63
N GLY A 131 -15.26 11.62 -6.55
CA GLY A 131 -14.09 12.48 -6.77
C GLY A 131 -13.71 13.29 -5.53
N LEU A 132 -14.69 13.84 -4.79
CA LEU A 132 -14.44 14.56 -3.53
C LEU A 132 -13.87 13.63 -2.45
N ILE A 133 -14.41 12.41 -2.32
CA ILE A 133 -13.89 11.41 -1.39
C ILE A 133 -12.43 11.09 -1.74
N LEU A 134 -12.11 10.91 -3.02
CA LEU A 134 -10.73 10.66 -3.45
C LEU A 134 -9.78 11.81 -3.13
N LEU A 135 -10.21 13.06 -3.23
CA LEU A 135 -9.37 14.21 -2.86
C LEU A 135 -9.04 14.19 -1.36
N VAL A 136 -10.03 13.88 -0.51
CA VAL A 136 -9.81 13.72 0.93
C VAL A 136 -8.86 12.55 1.21
N MET A 137 -9.04 11.43 0.53
CA MET A 137 -8.12 10.28 0.66
C MET A 137 -6.71 10.65 0.22
N LEU A 138 -6.55 11.33 -0.93
CA LEU A 138 -5.25 11.70 -1.49
C LEU A 138 -4.48 12.65 -0.56
N GLY A 139 -5.17 13.63 0.04
CA GLY A 139 -4.58 14.55 1.02
C GLY A 139 -4.33 13.91 2.39
N GLY A 140 -5.24 13.05 2.85
CA GLY A 140 -5.15 12.39 4.15
C GLY A 140 -4.12 11.26 4.19
N TYR A 141 -3.86 10.58 3.07
CA TYR A 141 -2.96 9.43 3.03
C TYR A 141 -1.49 9.73 3.35
N PRO A 142 -0.84 10.80 2.85
CA PRO A 142 0.51 11.13 3.27
C PRO A 142 0.58 11.48 4.77
N LEU A 143 -0.48 12.07 5.35
CA LEU A 143 -0.57 12.31 6.80
C LEU A 143 -0.67 10.99 7.58
N TYR A 144 -1.46 10.03 7.09
CA TYR A 144 -1.54 8.68 7.64
C TYR A 144 -0.16 7.98 7.64
N ILE A 145 0.56 8.02 6.52
CA ILE A 145 1.92 7.47 6.43
C ILE A 145 2.86 8.17 7.41
N ALA A 146 2.76 9.51 7.55
CA ALA A 146 3.57 10.28 8.48
C ALA A 146 3.35 9.85 9.94
N ILE A 147 2.10 9.63 10.34
CA ILE A 147 1.74 9.17 11.70
C ILE A 147 2.34 7.79 11.98
N ILE A 148 2.22 6.84 11.03
CA ILE A 148 2.84 5.51 11.18
C ILE A 148 4.37 5.63 11.26
N SER A 149 4.95 6.48 10.41
CA SER A 149 6.40 6.69 10.37
C SER A 149 6.94 7.30 11.67
N LEU A 150 6.17 8.21 12.28
CA LEU A 150 6.50 8.84 13.55
C LEU A 150 6.40 7.84 14.71
N THR A 151 5.30 7.09 14.78
CA THR A 151 5.06 6.08 15.83
C THR A 151 5.97 4.86 15.71
N ALA A 152 6.42 4.51 14.51
CA ALA A 152 7.40 3.44 14.31
C ALA A 152 8.82 3.82 14.75
N ARG A 153 9.07 5.12 15.03
CA ARG A 153 10.37 5.66 15.46
C ARG A 153 10.43 5.97 16.96
N THR A 154 9.29 6.10 17.63
CA THR A 154 9.22 6.26 19.09
C THR A 154 9.37 4.91 19.78
#